data_AF-A0A0C2MPZ4-F1
#
_entry.id   AF-A0A0C2MPZ4-F1
#
_cell.length_a   1.000
_cell.length_b   1.000
_cell.length_c   1.000
_cell.angle_alpha   90.00
_cell.angle_beta   90.00
_cell.angle_gamma   90.00
#
_symmetry.space_group_name_H-M   'P 1'
#
loop_
_entity.id
_entity.type
_entity.pdbx_description
1 polymer ?
#
loop_
_entity_poly.entity_id
_entity_poly.type
_entity_poly.pdbx_seq_one_letter_code
_entity_poly.pdbx_strand_id
1 'polypeptide(L)'
;MNHPLDRNEMKTFMSANDGRFWFDVEFVYPDRSKLKQSVNFDFRLHDPQSVPENSNWIDIQYEHTDDNVLQPFITLNGGQLWRATPRTNSKIVILKFGSVIVSIDIDSNGINYSFDESTTWFRYDLFKTKPTVLYIGRVPKTDLKAVVVTSEPGSKNLKFTTLDFSHIFKFQCEPKHYLQWTFTRNGETCYRGKNISMLTRDPSIRCVDNIIEHMRADSFCPCTSDDYSCTFNYHSFDDVCILDPLSDTTEQPYDCGSGSHFDLHQMGY
;
A
#
# COMPACT_ATOMS: atom_id res chain seq x y z
N MET A 1 10.46 -1.75 2.31
CA MET A 1 11.82 -1.73 1.70
C MET A 1 12.29 -3.16 1.54
N ASN A 2 13.20 -3.41 0.60
CA ASN A 2 13.82 -4.72 0.45
C ASN A 2 15.09 -4.78 1.29
N HIS A 3 15.19 -5.77 2.16
CA HIS A 3 16.40 -6.07 2.93
C HIS A 3 17.00 -7.39 2.46
N PRO A 4 18.33 -7.57 2.57
CA PRO A 4 18.98 -8.85 2.28
C PRO A 4 18.49 -9.93 3.27
N LEU A 5 17.99 -11.04 2.74
CA LEU A 5 17.70 -12.25 3.52
C LEU A 5 18.95 -13.14 3.58
N ASP A 6 19.66 -13.26 2.46
CA ASP A 6 20.98 -13.87 2.33
C ASP A 6 21.82 -13.13 1.27
N ARG A 7 22.93 -13.71 0.80
CA ARG A 7 23.82 -13.05 -0.18
C ARG A 7 23.15 -12.72 -1.53
N ASN A 8 22.11 -13.47 -1.92
CA ASN A 8 21.51 -13.37 -3.26
C ASN A 8 20.00 -13.11 -3.23
N GLU A 9 19.36 -13.24 -2.07
CA GLU A 9 17.92 -13.08 -1.92
C GLU A 9 17.58 -11.80 -1.15
N MET A 10 16.69 -11.00 -1.72
CA MET A 10 16.11 -9.82 -1.09
C MET A 10 14.67 -10.13 -0.70
N LYS A 11 14.26 -9.67 0.48
CA LYS A 11 12.88 -9.79 0.97
C LYS A 11 12.31 -8.42 1.29
N THR A 12 11.06 -8.18 0.90
CA THR A 12 10.34 -6.98 1.29
C THR A 12 9.91 -7.03 2.77
N PHE A 13 10.17 -5.95 3.49
CA PHE A 13 9.70 -5.67 4.85
C PHE A 13 8.93 -4.35 4.88
N MET A 14 8.06 -4.18 5.88
CA MET A 14 7.41 -2.90 6.17
C MET A 14 7.99 -2.26 7.43
N SER A 15 7.98 -0.93 7.49
CA SER A 15 8.27 -0.19 8.71
C SER A 15 7.05 0.63 9.13
N ALA A 16 6.78 0.61 10.44
CA ALA A 16 5.66 1.32 11.03
C ALA A 16 6.06 2.68 11.64
N ASN A 17 7.35 2.88 11.87
CA ASN A 17 7.95 3.93 12.69
C ASN A 17 9.14 4.56 11.94
N ASP A 18 8.87 4.99 10.70
CA ASP A 18 9.79 5.76 9.87
C ASP A 18 11.19 5.12 9.69
N GLY A 19 11.24 3.79 9.63
CA GLY A 19 12.45 3.02 9.33
C GLY A 19 13.22 2.53 10.56
N ARG A 20 12.79 2.86 11.79
CA ARG A 20 13.44 2.40 13.02
C ARG A 20 13.35 0.89 13.20
N PHE A 21 12.17 0.30 12.98
CA PHE A 21 11.99 -1.14 12.96
C PHE A 21 11.39 -1.63 11.64
N TRP A 22 11.78 -2.83 11.25
CA TRP A 22 11.33 -3.51 10.04
C TRP A 22 10.68 -4.84 10.41
N PHE A 23 9.54 -5.09 9.81
CA PHE A 23 8.67 -6.20 10.16
C PHE A 23 8.32 -7.01 8.91
N ASP A 24 8.15 -8.31 9.13
CA ASP A 24 7.66 -9.22 8.11
C ASP A 24 6.26 -8.82 7.65
N VAL A 25 5.98 -9.10 6.38
CA VAL A 25 4.69 -8.84 5.75
C VAL A 25 4.09 -10.15 5.25
N GLU A 26 2.78 -10.25 5.30
CA GLU A 26 2.06 -11.44 4.85
C GLU A 26 1.71 -11.30 3.36
N PHE A 27 1.99 -12.34 2.57
CA PHE A 27 1.62 -12.41 1.16
C PHE A 27 0.60 -13.53 0.92
N VAL A 28 -0.51 -13.18 0.27
CA VAL A 28 -1.58 -14.13 -0.06
C VAL A 28 -1.75 -14.20 -1.56
N TYR A 29 -1.67 -15.42 -2.10
CA TYR A 29 -1.97 -15.72 -3.50
C TYR A 29 -3.39 -16.29 -3.64
N PRO A 30 -4.07 -16.08 -4.78
CA PRO A 30 -5.39 -16.69 -5.05
C PRO A 30 -5.36 -18.22 -4.98
N ASP A 31 -4.26 -18.83 -5.42
CA ASP A 31 -4.00 -20.26 -5.27
C ASP A 31 -3.20 -20.49 -3.99
N ARG A 32 -3.88 -20.99 -2.95
CA ARG A 32 -3.29 -21.26 -1.62
C ARG A 32 -2.14 -22.29 -1.64
N SER A 33 -1.92 -22.97 -2.77
CA SER A 33 -0.82 -23.94 -2.92
C SER A 33 0.56 -23.29 -3.09
N LYS A 34 0.62 -21.98 -3.43
CA LYS A 34 1.87 -21.23 -3.59
C LYS A 34 2.01 -20.16 -2.53
N LEU A 35 2.39 -20.58 -1.32
CA LEU A 35 2.91 -19.66 -0.30
C LEU A 35 4.35 -19.31 -0.68
N LYS A 36 4.56 -18.16 -1.32
CA LYS A 36 5.90 -17.59 -1.44
C LYS A 36 6.24 -16.91 -0.12
N GLN A 37 7.34 -17.32 0.51
CA GLN A 37 7.77 -16.77 1.81
C GLN A 37 8.42 -15.39 1.67
N SER A 38 8.89 -15.05 0.48
CA SER A 38 9.58 -13.80 0.17
C SER A 38 9.07 -13.25 -1.16
N VAL A 39 8.78 -11.95 -1.15
CA VAL A 39 8.51 -11.17 -2.36
C VAL A 39 9.53 -10.05 -2.41
N ASN A 40 10.04 -9.76 -3.59
CA ASN A 40 10.98 -8.68 -3.83
C ASN A 40 10.33 -7.63 -4.73
N PHE A 41 9.72 -6.60 -4.13
CA PHE A 41 9.08 -5.54 -4.90
C PHE A 41 10.08 -4.66 -5.64
N ASP A 42 9.77 -4.35 -6.90
CA ASP A 42 10.43 -3.29 -7.64
C ASP A 42 9.73 -1.95 -7.39
N PHE A 43 10.15 -1.25 -6.33
CA PHE A 43 9.56 0.04 -5.95
C PHE A 43 9.70 1.14 -7.02
N ARG A 44 10.52 0.95 -8.06
CA ARG A 44 10.60 1.89 -9.19
C ARG A 44 9.34 1.86 -10.06
N LEU A 45 8.53 0.81 -9.94
CA LEU A 45 7.27 0.64 -10.64
C LEU A 45 6.09 1.26 -9.88
N HIS A 46 6.31 1.82 -8.70
CA HIS A 46 5.27 2.51 -7.96
C HIS A 46 4.74 3.71 -8.76
N ASP A 47 3.42 3.80 -8.84
CA ASP A 47 2.72 4.91 -9.47
C ASP A 47 1.78 5.58 -8.45
N PRO A 48 2.08 6.81 -8.01
CA PRO A 48 1.28 7.49 -6.99
C PRO A 48 -0.14 7.79 -7.47
N GLN A 49 -0.41 7.74 -8.78
CA GLN A 49 -1.76 7.94 -9.33
C GLN A 49 -2.60 6.66 -9.33
N SER A 50 -1.99 5.51 -9.04
CA SER A 50 -2.70 4.22 -9.02
C SER A 50 -3.66 4.09 -7.84
N VAL A 51 -3.44 4.84 -6.76
CA VAL A 51 -4.29 4.87 -5.57
C VAL A 51 -5.02 6.22 -5.49
N PRO A 52 -6.31 6.27 -5.10
CA PRO A 52 -7.02 7.53 -4.91
C PRO A 52 -6.38 8.39 -3.80
N GLU A 53 -6.48 9.72 -3.93
CA GLU A 53 -6.09 10.64 -2.86
C GLU A 53 -6.80 10.28 -1.54
N ASN A 54 -6.15 10.54 -0.40
CA ASN A 54 -6.61 10.23 0.96
C ASN A 54 -6.75 8.73 1.29
N SER A 55 -6.14 7.83 0.51
CA SER A 55 -6.11 6.38 0.76
C SER A 55 -4.74 5.90 1.20
N ASN A 56 -4.15 6.52 2.23
CA ASN A 56 -2.73 6.35 2.60
C ASN A 56 -2.36 4.93 3.09
N TRP A 57 -3.34 4.08 3.36
CA TRP A 57 -3.16 2.68 3.77
C TRP A 57 -3.29 1.68 2.60
N ILE A 58 -3.63 2.19 1.41
CA ILE A 58 -3.73 1.41 0.18
C ILE A 58 -2.46 1.63 -0.64
N ASP A 59 -1.87 0.55 -1.12
CA ASP A 59 -0.71 0.62 -2.02
C ASP A 59 -0.72 -0.56 -2.99
N ILE A 60 -0.08 -0.35 -4.14
CA ILE A 60 0.08 -1.35 -5.20
C ILE A 60 1.56 -1.41 -5.56
N GLN A 61 2.12 -2.61 -5.46
CA GLN A 61 3.52 -2.88 -5.76
C GLN A 61 3.65 -4.09 -6.68
N TYR A 62 4.80 -4.21 -7.33
CA TYR A 62 5.01 -5.18 -8.39
C TYR A 62 6.29 -5.98 -8.14
N GLU A 63 6.23 -7.29 -8.37
CA GLU A 63 7.38 -8.18 -8.41
C GLU A 63 7.66 -8.61 -9.87
N HIS A 64 8.94 -8.72 -10.24
CA HIS A 64 9.34 -9.38 -11.48
C HIS A 64 9.28 -10.89 -11.30
N THR A 65 8.54 -11.57 -12.17
CA THR A 65 8.54 -13.04 -12.23
C THR A 65 9.57 -13.55 -13.24
N ASP A 66 9.94 -14.83 -13.14
CA ASP A 66 10.95 -15.47 -13.99
C ASP A 66 10.63 -15.36 -15.50
N ASP A 67 9.35 -15.29 -15.85
CA ASP A 67 8.88 -15.14 -17.23
C ASP A 67 8.88 -13.68 -17.74
N ASN A 68 9.54 -12.76 -17.02
CA ASN A 68 9.54 -11.31 -17.28
C ASN A 68 8.13 -10.69 -17.29
N VAL A 69 7.19 -11.31 -16.57
CA VAL A 69 5.84 -10.80 -16.33
C VAL A 69 5.81 -10.14 -14.95
N LEU A 70 5.09 -9.02 -14.84
CA LEU A 70 4.88 -8.37 -13.55
C LEU A 70 3.78 -9.09 -12.77
N GLN A 71 4.09 -9.47 -11.53
CA GLN A 71 3.10 -9.91 -10.56
C GLN A 71 2.74 -8.71 -9.67
N PRO A 72 1.57 -8.09 -9.88
CA PRO A 72 1.04 -7.08 -8.97
C PRO A 72 0.58 -7.64 -7.63
N PHE A 73 0.72 -6.83 -6.60
CA PHE A 73 0.19 -7.03 -5.27
C PHE A 73 -0.49 -5.75 -4.79
N ILE A 74 -1.57 -5.91 -4.03
CA ILE A 74 -2.30 -4.80 -3.40
C ILE A 74 -2.39 -5.01 -1.90
N THR A 75 -2.18 -3.93 -1.14
CA THR A 75 -2.53 -3.84 0.28
C THR A 75 -3.71 -2.90 0.46
N LEU A 76 -4.58 -3.23 1.41
CA LEU A 76 -5.71 -2.39 1.83
C LEU A 76 -5.72 -2.16 3.34
N ASN A 77 -4.67 -2.59 4.06
CA ASN A 77 -4.55 -2.49 5.52
C ASN A 77 -3.19 -1.92 5.96
N GLY A 78 -2.61 -1.03 5.16
CA GLY A 78 -1.40 -0.30 5.54
C GLY A 78 -0.10 -1.08 5.45
N GLY A 79 -0.07 -2.13 4.63
CA GLY A 79 1.13 -2.88 4.27
C GLY A 79 1.35 -4.18 5.04
N GLN A 80 0.45 -4.53 5.97
CA GLN A 80 0.53 -5.78 6.74
C GLN A 80 0.25 -7.01 5.89
N LEU A 81 -0.78 -6.92 5.04
CA LEU A 81 -1.24 -7.99 4.16
C LEU A 81 -1.22 -7.53 2.71
N TRP A 82 -0.49 -8.27 1.89
CA TRP A 82 -0.40 -8.05 0.45
C TRP A 82 -1.07 -9.21 -0.28
N ARG A 83 -2.10 -8.90 -1.07
CA ARG A 83 -2.80 -9.88 -1.91
C ARG A 83 -2.27 -9.79 -3.33
N ALA A 84 -1.81 -10.91 -3.87
CA ALA A 84 -1.46 -11.01 -5.28
C ALA A 84 -2.74 -10.86 -6.11
N THR A 85 -2.72 -9.96 -7.10
CA THR A 85 -3.84 -9.82 -8.04
C THR A 85 -3.62 -10.73 -9.25
N PRO A 86 -4.63 -10.96 -10.10
CA PRO A 86 -4.44 -11.54 -11.42
C PRO A 86 -3.36 -10.77 -12.18
N ARG A 87 -2.54 -11.52 -12.93
CA ARG A 87 -1.46 -10.93 -13.74
C ARG A 87 -2.03 -9.97 -14.77
N THR A 88 -1.38 -8.82 -14.90
CA THR A 88 -1.78 -7.78 -15.83
C THR A 88 -0.56 -7.03 -16.35
N ASN A 89 -0.63 -6.57 -17.60
CA ASN A 89 0.33 -5.62 -18.18
C ASN A 89 -0.22 -4.18 -18.21
N SER A 90 -1.34 -3.95 -17.53
CA SER A 90 -2.02 -2.65 -17.43
C SER A 90 -1.96 -2.14 -15.98
N LYS A 91 -2.26 -0.86 -15.78
CA LYS A 91 -2.46 -0.32 -14.44
C LYS A 91 -3.65 -1.01 -13.76
N ILE A 92 -3.52 -1.27 -12.47
CA ILE A 92 -4.67 -1.65 -11.64
C ILE A 92 -5.43 -0.38 -11.28
N VAL A 93 -6.73 -0.38 -11.54
CA VAL A 93 -7.60 0.75 -11.23
C VAL A 93 -8.48 0.41 -10.04
N ILE A 94 -8.35 1.22 -9.00
CA ILE A 94 -9.20 1.16 -7.80
C ILE A 94 -10.29 2.22 -7.92
N LEU A 95 -11.56 1.82 -7.97
CA LEU A 95 -12.72 2.71 -7.94
C LEU A 95 -13.30 2.74 -6.54
N LYS A 96 -13.69 3.94 -6.11
CA LYS A 96 -14.34 4.24 -4.81
C LYS A 96 -13.80 3.44 -3.62
N PHE A 97 -12.61 3.82 -3.13
CA PHE A 97 -11.98 3.24 -1.94
C PHE A 97 -11.92 1.69 -1.91
N GLY A 98 -11.64 1.05 -3.05
CA GLY A 98 -11.54 -0.41 -3.11
C GLY A 98 -12.85 -1.13 -3.41
N SER A 99 -13.95 -0.41 -3.62
CA SER A 99 -15.25 -1.01 -3.97
C SER A 99 -15.19 -1.82 -5.26
N VAL A 100 -14.45 -1.32 -6.26
CA VAL A 100 -14.11 -2.09 -7.45
C VAL A 100 -12.62 -1.98 -7.69
N ILE A 101 -11.98 -3.12 -7.89
CA ILE A 101 -10.60 -3.18 -8.37
C ILE A 101 -10.66 -3.84 -9.73
N VAL A 102 -10.08 -3.22 -10.75
CA VAL A 102 -10.14 -3.72 -12.13
C VAL A 102 -8.81 -3.57 -12.85
N SER A 103 -8.46 -4.55 -13.68
CA SER A 103 -7.29 -4.54 -14.56
C SER A 103 -7.60 -5.27 -15.87
N ILE A 104 -6.77 -5.07 -16.89
CA ILE A 104 -6.83 -5.87 -18.11
C ILE A 104 -6.09 -7.18 -17.88
N ASP A 105 -6.71 -8.30 -18.22
CA ASP A 105 -6.07 -9.60 -18.10
C ASP A 105 -4.92 -9.75 -19.11
N ILE A 106 -3.77 -10.27 -18.66
CA ILE A 106 -2.59 -10.37 -19.53
C ILE A 106 -2.76 -11.41 -20.64
N ASP A 107 -3.48 -12.50 -20.37
CA ASP A 107 -3.55 -13.66 -21.26
C ASP A 107 -4.80 -13.66 -22.15
N SER A 108 -5.78 -12.81 -21.87
CA SER A 108 -7.07 -12.80 -22.57
C SER A 108 -7.44 -11.48 -23.23
N ASN A 109 -8.65 -11.49 -23.79
CA ASN A 109 -9.39 -10.39 -24.36
C ASN A 109 -10.33 -9.74 -23.32
N GLY A 110 -10.07 -9.92 -22.03
CA GLY A 110 -10.98 -9.55 -20.95
C GLY A 110 -10.39 -8.64 -19.90
N ILE A 111 -11.23 -8.36 -18.91
CA ILE A 111 -10.85 -7.68 -17.68
C ILE A 111 -10.92 -8.66 -16.51
N ASN A 112 -10.05 -8.43 -15.53
CA ASN A 112 -10.18 -9.01 -14.19
C ASN A 112 -10.75 -7.95 -13.26
N TYR A 113 -11.72 -8.33 -12.43
CA TYR A 113 -12.31 -7.41 -11.47
C TYR A 113 -12.65 -8.09 -10.14
N SER A 114 -12.64 -7.29 -9.07
CA SER A 114 -12.93 -7.69 -7.70
C SER A 114 -13.90 -6.68 -7.07
N PHE A 115 -14.79 -7.16 -6.20
CA PHE A 115 -15.73 -6.33 -5.43
C PHE A 115 -15.54 -6.42 -3.91
N ASP A 116 -14.65 -7.30 -3.47
CA ASP A 116 -14.46 -7.70 -2.08
C ASP A 116 -12.97 -7.58 -1.68
N GLU A 117 -12.40 -6.40 -1.96
CA GLU A 117 -11.07 -6.04 -1.47
C GLU A 117 -9.96 -7.00 -1.95
N SER A 118 -10.04 -7.42 -3.21
CA SER A 118 -9.12 -8.36 -3.89
C SER A 118 -9.13 -9.77 -3.32
N THR A 119 -10.14 -10.12 -2.51
CA THR A 119 -10.31 -11.47 -1.96
C THR A 119 -10.74 -12.45 -3.03
N THR A 120 -11.69 -12.07 -3.90
CA THR A 120 -12.12 -12.86 -5.04
C THR A 120 -12.01 -12.08 -6.34
N TRP A 121 -11.64 -12.79 -7.41
CA TRP A 121 -11.46 -12.21 -8.73
C TRP A 121 -12.38 -12.89 -9.74
N PHE A 122 -13.02 -12.07 -10.55
CA PHE A 122 -13.87 -12.49 -11.65
C PHE A 122 -13.27 -12.02 -12.97
N ARG A 123 -13.56 -12.77 -14.02
CA ARG A 123 -13.15 -12.43 -15.37
C ARG A 123 -14.37 -12.15 -16.25
N TYR A 124 -14.25 -11.15 -17.12
CA TYR A 124 -15.22 -10.84 -18.15
C TYR A 124 -14.54 -10.59 -19.49
N ASP A 125 -14.88 -11.40 -20.49
CA ASP A 125 -14.35 -11.25 -21.85
C ASP A 125 -15.00 -10.02 -22.51
N LEU A 126 -14.26 -8.91 -22.50
CA LEU A 126 -14.73 -7.59 -22.89
C LEU A 126 -14.56 -7.33 -24.40
N PHE A 127 -13.50 -7.86 -24.98
CA PHE A 127 -13.11 -7.64 -26.37
C PHE A 127 -13.36 -8.90 -27.20
N LYS A 128 -13.71 -8.76 -28.48
CA LYS A 128 -13.87 -9.93 -29.36
C LYS A 128 -12.54 -10.65 -29.64
N THR A 129 -11.47 -9.87 -29.75
CA THR A 129 -10.08 -10.31 -29.95
C THR A 129 -9.19 -9.55 -28.98
N LYS A 130 -7.98 -10.07 -28.70
CA LYS A 130 -7.02 -9.40 -27.81
C LYS A 130 -6.55 -8.08 -28.43
N PRO A 131 -6.89 -6.91 -27.86
CA PRO A 131 -6.49 -5.63 -28.42
C PRO A 131 -5.10 -5.21 -27.92
N THR A 132 -4.53 -4.18 -28.55
CA THR A 132 -3.42 -3.43 -27.94
C THR A 132 -4.00 -2.47 -26.90
N VAL A 133 -3.68 -2.67 -25.63
CA VAL A 133 -4.10 -1.79 -24.53
C VAL A 133 -3.15 -0.61 -24.45
N LEU A 134 -3.69 0.61 -24.53
CA LEU A 134 -2.91 1.84 -24.49
C LEU A 134 -3.07 2.56 -23.15
N TYR A 135 -4.24 2.44 -22.54
CA TYR A 135 -4.54 3.09 -21.26
C TYR A 135 -5.70 2.41 -20.55
N ILE A 136 -5.64 2.38 -19.22
CA ILE A 136 -6.78 2.14 -18.34
C ILE A 136 -6.72 3.16 -17.21
N GLY A 137 -7.86 3.72 -16.82
CA GLY A 137 -7.91 4.70 -15.75
C GLY A 137 -9.32 5.03 -15.30
N ARG A 138 -9.39 5.81 -14.22
CA ARG A 138 -10.65 6.30 -13.65
C ARG A 138 -11.26 7.35 -14.57
N VAL A 139 -12.58 7.36 -14.68
CA VAL A 139 -13.29 8.49 -15.29
C VAL A 139 -13.47 9.57 -14.21
N PRO A 140 -12.93 10.79 -14.41
CA PRO A 140 -13.06 11.87 -13.43
C PRO A 140 -14.52 12.17 -13.07
N LYS A 141 -14.76 12.56 -11.82
CA LYS A 141 -16.10 12.91 -11.29
C LYS A 141 -17.12 11.77 -11.39
N THR A 142 -16.65 10.52 -11.42
CA THR A 142 -17.50 9.34 -11.32
C THR A 142 -16.95 8.43 -10.23
N ASP A 143 -17.85 7.78 -9.48
CA ASP A 143 -17.42 6.89 -8.39
C ASP A 143 -16.99 5.52 -8.91
N LEU A 144 -17.70 4.99 -9.91
CA LEU A 144 -17.66 3.57 -10.29
C LEU A 144 -17.47 3.35 -11.80
N LYS A 145 -16.78 4.28 -12.47
CA LYS A 145 -16.48 4.12 -13.90
C LYS A 145 -14.99 4.19 -14.19
N ALA A 146 -14.57 3.32 -15.10
CA ALA A 146 -13.23 3.31 -15.66
C ALA A 146 -13.32 3.43 -17.19
N VAL A 147 -12.25 3.93 -17.81
CA VAL A 147 -12.10 3.95 -19.27
C VAL A 147 -10.92 3.10 -19.66
N VAL A 148 -11.10 2.29 -20.71
CA VAL A 148 -10.03 1.56 -21.38
C VAL A 148 -9.88 2.14 -22.78
N VAL A 149 -8.65 2.52 -23.13
CA VAL A 149 -8.29 2.94 -24.48
C VAL A 149 -7.50 1.83 -25.13
N THR A 150 -8.00 1.38 -26.28
CA THR A 150 -7.42 0.27 -27.04
C THR A 150 -7.27 0.63 -28.50
N SER A 151 -6.36 -0.04 -29.20
CA SER A 151 -6.35 -0.10 -30.67
C SER A 151 -6.40 -1.54 -31.15
N GLU A 152 -6.96 -1.74 -32.33
CA GLU A 152 -6.85 -3.03 -33.01
C GLU A 152 -5.43 -3.21 -33.58
N PRO A 153 -4.87 -4.43 -33.57
CA PRO A 153 -3.58 -4.70 -34.18
C PRO A 153 -3.53 -4.21 -35.64
N GLY A 154 -2.58 -3.33 -35.95
CA GLY A 154 -2.42 -2.75 -37.29
C GLY A 154 -3.35 -1.57 -37.62
N SER A 155 -4.23 -1.17 -36.71
CA SER A 155 -5.10 0.00 -36.86
C SER A 155 -4.56 1.22 -36.11
N LYS A 156 -4.76 2.41 -36.67
CA LYS A 156 -4.52 3.70 -35.98
C LYS A 156 -5.77 4.20 -35.24
N ASN A 157 -6.90 3.52 -35.37
CA ASN A 157 -8.14 3.95 -34.74
C ASN A 157 -8.10 3.59 -33.25
N LEU A 158 -8.37 4.59 -32.41
CA LEU A 158 -8.53 4.42 -30.98
C LEU A 158 -9.97 4.10 -30.64
N LYS A 159 -10.17 3.10 -29.80
CA LYS A 159 -11.46 2.74 -29.23
C LYS A 159 -11.45 3.02 -27.74
N PHE A 160 -12.44 3.80 -27.29
CA PHE A 160 -12.67 4.12 -25.89
C PHE A 160 -13.82 3.26 -25.38
N THR A 161 -13.55 2.45 -24.37
CA THR A 161 -14.54 1.57 -23.74
C THR A 161 -14.72 2.00 -22.30
N THR A 162 -15.93 2.46 -21.96
CA THR A 162 -16.27 2.81 -20.58
C THR A 162 -16.82 1.59 -19.86
N LEU A 163 -16.21 1.26 -18.73
CA LEU A 163 -16.69 0.24 -17.79
C LEU A 163 -17.54 0.96 -16.74
N ASP A 164 -18.80 0.55 -16.59
CA ASP A 164 -19.74 1.17 -15.66
C ASP A 164 -20.25 0.14 -14.65
N PHE A 165 -19.76 0.24 -13.41
CA PHE A 165 -20.13 -0.66 -12.32
C PHE A 165 -21.28 -0.10 -11.46
N SER A 166 -21.86 1.05 -11.81
CA SER A 166 -22.93 1.68 -11.01
C SER A 166 -24.18 0.81 -10.86
N HIS A 167 -24.48 -0.05 -11.84
CA HIS A 167 -25.61 -0.98 -11.77
C HIS A 167 -25.40 -2.16 -10.79
N ILE A 168 -24.16 -2.39 -10.35
CA ILE A 168 -23.80 -3.43 -9.36
C ILE A 168 -23.93 -2.88 -7.94
N PHE A 169 -23.59 -1.60 -7.73
CA PHE A 169 -23.64 -0.91 -6.44
C PHE A 169 -24.85 0.03 -6.39
N LYS A 170 -26.02 -0.57 -6.13
CA LYS A 170 -27.32 0.08 -6.39
C LYS A 170 -27.73 1.14 -5.36
N PHE A 171 -27.08 1.19 -4.21
CA PHE A 171 -27.46 2.09 -3.11
C PHE A 171 -26.24 2.62 -2.38
N GLN A 172 -26.44 3.72 -1.66
CA GLN A 172 -25.41 4.34 -0.82
C GLN A 172 -25.22 3.53 0.46
N CYS A 173 -23.99 3.41 0.94
CA CYS A 173 -23.75 2.74 2.21
C CYS A 173 -24.41 3.52 3.37
N GLU A 174 -24.97 2.75 4.31
CA GLU A 174 -25.54 3.24 5.56
C GLU A 174 -24.57 2.88 6.69
N PRO A 175 -24.64 3.50 7.88
CA PRO A 175 -23.73 3.19 8.99
C PRO A 175 -23.60 1.70 9.31
N LYS A 176 -24.69 0.92 9.18
CA LYS A 176 -24.70 -0.53 9.42
C LYS A 176 -23.94 -1.36 8.36
N HIS A 177 -23.59 -0.77 7.23
CA HIS A 177 -22.85 -1.41 6.14
C HIS A 177 -21.33 -1.22 6.27
N TYR A 178 -20.88 -0.54 7.34
CA TYR A 178 -19.48 -0.33 7.61
C TYR A 178 -19.02 -1.19 8.79
N LEU A 179 -17.78 -1.65 8.71
CA LEU A 179 -17.08 -2.36 9.75
C LEU A 179 -16.05 -1.41 10.37
N GLN A 180 -16.12 -1.26 11.69
CA GLN A 180 -15.10 -0.57 12.45
C GLN A 180 -14.06 -1.58 12.95
N TRP A 181 -12.78 -1.28 12.74
CA TRP A 181 -11.67 -2.09 13.22
C TRP A 181 -10.56 -1.19 13.72
N THR A 182 -9.78 -1.67 14.70
CA THR A 182 -8.64 -0.92 15.23
C THR A 182 -7.47 -1.08 14.28
N PHE A 183 -6.92 0.04 13.82
CA PHE A 183 -5.68 0.02 13.08
C PHE A 183 -4.57 -0.43 14.02
N THR A 184 -3.96 -1.56 13.69
CA THR A 184 -2.79 -2.06 14.38
C THR A 184 -1.59 -1.98 13.46
N ARG A 185 -0.38 -2.00 14.00
CA ARG A 185 0.86 -2.29 13.27
C ARG A 185 1.69 -3.23 14.14
N ASN A 186 1.93 -4.43 13.62
CA ASN A 186 2.73 -5.47 14.29
C ASN A 186 2.23 -5.84 15.70
N GLY A 187 0.91 -5.85 15.88
CA GLY A 187 0.28 -6.18 17.17
C GLY A 187 0.08 -4.98 18.10
N GLU A 188 0.64 -3.81 17.78
CA GLU A 188 0.45 -2.58 18.57
C GLU A 188 -0.66 -1.70 17.98
N THR A 189 -1.40 -1.02 18.84
CA THR A 189 -2.50 -0.12 18.44
C THR A 189 -2.07 1.34 18.29
N CYS A 190 -0.92 1.70 18.87
CA CYS A 190 -0.43 3.06 18.81
C CYS A 190 0.30 3.31 17.49
N TYR A 191 -0.20 4.25 16.70
CA TYR A 191 0.44 4.70 15.48
C TYR A 191 0.68 6.20 15.54
N ARG A 192 1.97 6.60 15.54
CA ARG A 192 2.40 8.01 15.61
C ARG A 192 1.74 8.75 16.78
N GLY A 193 1.81 8.15 17.97
CA GLY A 193 1.25 8.70 19.21
C GLY A 193 -0.28 8.69 19.29
N LYS A 194 -1.00 7.96 18.42
CA LYS A 194 -2.47 7.89 18.43
C LYS A 194 -2.99 6.46 18.29
N ASN A 195 -4.04 6.14 19.03
CA ASN A 195 -4.87 4.97 18.73
C ASN A 195 -5.83 5.35 17.60
N ILE A 196 -5.87 4.52 16.57
CA ILE A 196 -6.62 4.81 15.34
C ILE A 196 -7.67 3.72 15.11
N SER A 197 -8.91 4.14 14.89
CA SER A 197 -9.94 3.29 14.31
C SER A 197 -10.07 3.54 12.82
N MET A 198 -10.36 2.46 12.11
CA MET A 198 -10.67 2.46 10.69
C MET A 198 -12.13 2.08 10.52
N LEU A 199 -12.82 2.78 9.62
CA LEU A 199 -14.19 2.50 9.25
C LEU A 199 -14.24 2.20 7.76
N THR A 200 -14.36 0.93 7.38
CA THR A 200 -14.36 0.48 5.98
C THR A 200 -15.67 -0.21 5.62
N ARG A 201 -16.06 -0.17 4.35
CA ARG A 201 -17.27 -0.85 3.88
C ARG A 201 -17.16 -2.35 4.13
N ASP A 202 -18.24 -3.00 4.54
CA ASP A 202 -18.31 -4.47 4.54
C ASP A 202 -18.17 -4.98 3.08
N PRO A 203 -17.12 -5.76 2.75
CA PRO A 203 -16.88 -6.20 1.38
C PRO A 203 -18.02 -7.07 0.83
N SER A 204 -18.82 -7.71 1.67
CA SER A 204 -19.98 -8.52 1.27
C SER A 204 -21.18 -7.69 0.79
N ILE A 205 -21.22 -6.39 1.11
CA ILE A 205 -22.34 -5.50 0.82
C ILE A 205 -22.01 -4.57 -0.33
N ARG A 206 -22.72 -4.70 -1.45
CA ARG A 206 -22.52 -3.89 -2.67
C ARG A 206 -23.19 -2.53 -2.59
N CYS A 207 -22.68 -1.68 -1.72
CA CYS A 207 -23.09 -0.28 -1.58
C CYS A 207 -21.96 0.68 -1.97
N VAL A 208 -22.32 1.88 -2.45
CA VAL A 208 -21.35 2.93 -2.77
C VAL A 208 -20.89 3.56 -1.46
N ASP A 209 -19.59 3.45 -1.18
CA ASP A 209 -18.96 4.12 -0.05
C ASP A 209 -19.17 5.64 -0.17
N ASN A 210 -19.49 6.33 0.91
CA ASN A 210 -19.69 7.79 0.90
C ASN A 210 -18.83 8.50 1.96
N ILE A 211 -18.00 7.74 2.67
CA ILE A 211 -17.08 8.28 3.66
C ILE A 211 -15.88 8.86 2.91
N ILE A 212 -15.42 10.02 3.38
CA ILE A 212 -14.22 10.69 2.84
C ILE A 212 -13.00 10.35 3.71
N GLU A 213 -13.21 10.23 5.02
CA GLU A 213 -12.17 9.96 6.01
C GLU A 213 -12.46 8.64 6.71
N HIS A 214 -11.76 7.58 6.30
CA HIS A 214 -11.89 6.24 6.88
C HIS A 214 -11.08 6.07 8.16
N MET A 215 -10.12 6.97 8.40
CA MET A 215 -9.19 6.90 9.52
C MET A 215 -9.59 7.92 10.58
N ARG A 216 -9.84 7.46 11.80
CA ARG A 216 -10.19 8.33 12.93
C ARG A 216 -9.22 8.12 14.09
N ALA A 217 -8.69 9.22 14.62
CA ALA A 217 -7.96 9.19 15.87
C ALA A 217 -8.93 9.11 17.05
N ASP A 218 -8.83 8.05 17.85
CA ASP A 218 -9.69 7.82 19.01
C ASP A 218 -9.11 8.42 20.29
N SER A 219 -7.79 8.27 20.48
CA SER A 219 -7.07 8.81 21.64
C SER A 219 -5.59 9.02 21.33
N PHE A 220 -4.89 9.76 22.19
CA PHE A 220 -3.44 9.86 22.18
C PHE A 220 -2.83 8.72 23.02
N CYS A 221 -1.63 8.29 22.64
CA CYS A 221 -0.81 7.38 23.41
C CYS A 221 0.22 8.17 24.24
N PRO A 222 0.71 7.62 25.36
CA PRO A 222 1.94 8.13 25.96
C PRO A 222 3.12 7.94 24.99
N CYS A 223 4.04 8.89 24.96
CA CYS A 223 5.27 8.76 24.18
C CYS A 223 6.14 7.64 24.74
N THR A 224 6.81 6.92 23.85
CA THR A 224 7.77 5.86 24.16
C THR A 224 9.14 6.22 23.56
N SER A 225 10.18 5.45 23.88
CA SER A 225 11.50 5.55 23.22
C SER A 225 11.40 5.47 21.69
N ASP A 226 10.41 4.73 21.17
CA ASP A 226 10.21 4.48 19.75
C ASP A 226 9.62 5.65 18.96
N ASP A 227 9.07 6.65 19.65
CA ASP A 227 8.56 7.86 19.01
C ASP A 227 9.66 8.89 18.69
N TYR A 228 10.90 8.62 19.09
CA TYR A 228 12.07 9.48 18.87
C TYR A 228 13.04 8.84 17.88
N SER A 229 13.62 9.64 17.00
CA SER A 229 14.66 9.17 16.06
C SER A 229 16.03 9.57 16.56
N CYS A 230 17.04 8.73 16.34
CA CYS A 230 18.41 9.12 16.66
C CYS A 230 18.86 10.31 15.80
N THR A 231 19.59 11.23 16.42
CA THR A 231 20.24 12.34 15.73
C THR A 231 21.40 11.86 14.87
N PHE A 232 21.92 12.75 14.02
CA PHE A 232 23.06 12.45 13.17
C PHE A 232 24.28 11.98 14.01
N ASN A 233 25.00 10.96 13.54
CA ASN A 233 26.08 10.24 14.24
C ASN A 233 25.64 9.29 15.37
N TYR A 234 24.36 9.13 15.62
CA TYR A 234 23.83 8.16 16.57
C TYR A 234 23.05 7.06 15.85
N HIS A 235 23.10 5.85 16.37
CA HIS A 235 22.29 4.73 15.91
C HIS A 235 21.50 4.12 17.07
N SER A 236 20.38 3.46 16.74
CA SER A 236 19.56 2.78 17.74
C SER A 236 20.27 1.52 18.23
N PHE A 237 20.39 1.38 19.54
CA PHE A 237 20.79 0.16 20.23
C PHE A 237 19.76 -0.10 21.33
N ASP A 238 18.94 -1.14 21.14
CA ASP A 238 17.71 -1.36 21.90
C ASP A 238 16.84 -0.09 21.92
N ASP A 239 16.41 0.34 23.12
CA ASP A 239 15.60 1.53 23.35
C ASP A 239 16.40 2.84 23.34
N VAL A 240 17.73 2.77 23.15
CA VAL A 240 18.59 3.94 23.29
C VAL A 240 19.39 4.33 22.05
N CYS A 241 19.58 5.63 21.85
CA CYS A 241 20.48 6.15 20.82
C CYS A 241 21.90 6.23 21.35
N ILE A 242 22.82 5.49 20.73
CA ILE A 242 24.25 5.47 21.07
C ILE A 242 25.09 5.99 19.91
N LEU A 243 26.24 6.57 20.23
CA LEU A 243 27.15 7.10 19.22
C LEU A 243 27.58 5.98 18.25
N ASP A 244 27.48 6.25 16.95
CA ASP A 244 27.96 5.35 15.92
C ASP A 244 29.50 5.25 16.00
N PRO A 245 30.07 4.05 16.20
CA PRO A 245 31.51 3.85 16.24
C PRO A 245 32.24 4.31 14.96
N LEU A 246 31.53 4.43 13.84
CA LEU A 246 32.06 4.86 12.54
C LEU A 246 31.86 6.36 12.28
N SER A 247 31.29 7.10 13.22
CA SER A 247 31.01 8.53 13.03
C SER A 247 32.26 9.42 13.05
N ASP A 248 33.42 8.89 13.45
CA ASP A 248 34.66 9.66 13.74
C ASP A 248 34.43 10.85 14.68
N THR A 249 33.29 10.88 15.39
CA THR A 249 33.01 11.93 16.35
C THR A 249 33.61 11.57 17.70
N THR A 250 34.46 12.45 18.22
CA THR A 250 34.84 12.45 19.62
C THR A 250 33.95 13.45 20.33
N GLU A 251 33.03 13.00 21.18
CA GLU A 251 32.40 13.90 22.14
C GLU A 251 33.49 14.43 23.06
N GLN A 252 33.95 15.66 22.82
CA GLN A 252 34.81 16.33 23.77
C GLN A 252 33.91 16.79 24.93
N PRO A 253 34.22 16.41 26.19
CA PRO A 253 33.52 16.97 27.34
C PRO A 253 33.63 18.49 27.25
N TYR A 254 32.49 19.18 27.22
CA TYR A 254 32.49 20.64 27.21
C TYR A 254 32.95 21.13 28.59
N ASP A 255 34.05 21.89 28.62
CA ASP A 255 34.57 22.48 29.85
C ASP A 255 33.71 23.71 30.21
N CYS A 256 32.78 23.54 31.17
CA CYS A 256 31.92 24.62 31.63
C CYS A 256 32.73 25.66 32.41
N GLY A 257 33.10 26.75 31.74
CA GLY A 257 33.66 27.93 32.40
C GLY A 257 32.67 28.55 33.41
N SER A 258 33.21 29.16 34.48
CA SER A 258 32.42 29.83 35.53
C SER A 258 31.43 30.83 34.95
N GLY A 259 30.13 30.58 35.08
CA GLY A 259 29.05 31.44 34.58
C GLY A 259 28.50 31.08 33.19
N SER A 260 28.98 30.00 32.56
CA SER A 260 28.37 29.43 31.36
C SER A 260 27.21 28.51 31.71
N HIS A 261 26.05 28.72 31.07
CA HIS A 261 24.93 27.78 31.04
C HIS A 261 24.93 27.15 29.64
N PHE A 262 25.26 25.86 29.55
CA PHE A 262 25.23 25.13 28.29
C PHE A 262 24.02 24.19 28.31
N ASP A 263 22.89 24.65 27.76
CA ASP A 263 21.64 23.88 27.73
C ASP A 263 21.57 22.89 26.54
N LEU A 264 22.66 22.70 25.81
CA LEU A 264 22.74 21.83 24.63
C LEU A 264 23.60 20.59 24.91
N HIS A 265 23.07 19.67 25.71
CA HIS A 265 23.44 18.27 25.59
C HIS A 265 22.47 17.63 24.59
N GLN A 266 22.94 17.35 23.37
CA GLN A 266 22.18 16.50 22.45
C GLN A 266 22.27 15.08 22.99
N MET A 267 21.26 14.64 23.72
CA MET A 267 21.17 13.28 24.23
C MET A 267 20.84 12.31 23.09
N GLY A 268 21.55 12.30 21.96
CA GLY A 268 21.36 11.30 20.90
C GLY A 268 19.98 11.21 20.20
N TYR A 269 18.90 11.80 20.71
CA TYR A 269 17.52 11.86 20.17
C TYR A 269 17.11 13.28 19.76
#